data_AF-A0A0N0GQA7-F1
#
_entry.id   AF-A0A0N0GQA7-F1
#
_cell.length_a   1.000
_cell.length_b   1.000
_cell.length_c   1.000
_cell.angle_alpha   90.00
_cell.angle_beta   90.00
_cell.angle_gamma   90.00
#
_symmetry.space_group_name_H-M   'P 1'
#
loop_
_entity.id
_entity.type
_entity.pdbx_description
1 polymer ?
#
loop_
_entity_poly.entity_id
_entity_poly.type
_entity_poly.pdbx_seq_one_letter_code
_entity_poly.pdbx_strand_id
1 'polypeptide(L)'
;MDRLGVNMVYRCGHKPQPGLPVPDTHDASLMRIAFSCPHCLSELARRCVLDTRIFVNLQQLSQGMSAFVIEVADAVEEVGEMLAAVGYGCTGKSQDELTPGMQTAVMGDQVWRKELWFANNTDPRHVVALIAHVKAEMVWLEPYLPMGQEAIEYCTFPV
;
A
#
# COMPACT_ATOMS: atom_id res chain seq x y z
N MET A 1 -36.49 -3.66 -10.09
CA MET A 1 -36.37 -4.54 -8.90
C MET A 1 -35.20 -4.00 -8.08
N ASP A 2 -35.48 -3.01 -7.24
CA ASP A 2 -34.54 -2.52 -6.23
C ASP A 2 -34.89 -3.21 -4.92
N ARG A 3 -33.94 -3.93 -4.31
CA ARG A 3 -33.93 -4.29 -2.88
C ARG A 3 -32.69 -5.13 -2.55
N LEU A 4 -31.67 -4.39 -2.12
CA LEU A 4 -30.58 -4.69 -1.18
C LEU A 4 -29.33 -3.90 -1.59
N GLY A 5 -29.50 -2.61 -1.89
CA GLY A 5 -28.40 -1.66 -1.80
C GLY A 5 -28.07 -1.51 -0.31
N VAL A 6 -27.26 -2.42 0.22
CA VAL A 6 -26.69 -2.25 1.55
C VAL A 6 -25.91 -0.94 1.47
N ASN A 7 -26.45 0.12 2.07
CA ASN A 7 -25.69 1.33 2.35
C ASN A 7 -24.58 0.92 3.32
N MET A 8 -23.47 0.41 2.78
CA MET A 8 -22.31 0.07 3.56
C MET A 8 -21.76 1.36 4.15
N VAL A 9 -21.63 1.40 5.46
CA VAL A 9 -21.11 2.53 6.21
C VAL A 9 -20.09 1.96 7.19
N TYR A 10 -18.94 2.64 7.32
CA TYR A 10 -17.95 2.27 8.33
C TYR A 10 -18.53 2.46 9.75
N ARG A 11 -17.91 1.84 10.77
CA ARG A 11 -18.33 2.02 12.17
C ARG A 11 -18.34 3.48 12.63
N CYS A 12 -17.51 4.32 12.01
CA CYS A 12 -17.43 5.76 12.26
C CYS A 12 -18.52 6.59 11.55
N GLY A 13 -19.40 5.99 10.74
CA GLY A 13 -20.46 6.70 10.02
C GLY A 13 -20.07 7.22 8.62
N HIS A 14 -18.80 7.13 8.23
CA HIS A 14 -18.35 7.50 6.88
C HIS A 14 -18.79 6.47 5.83
N LYS A 15 -19.09 6.96 4.63
CA LYS A 15 -19.41 6.11 3.48
C LYS A 15 -18.12 5.70 2.75
N PRO A 16 -18.01 4.47 2.25
CA PRO A 16 -16.92 4.07 1.38
C PRO A 16 -16.94 4.89 0.09
N GLN A 17 -15.76 5.30 -0.37
CA GLN A 17 -15.65 6.05 -1.63
C GLN A 17 -16.04 5.15 -2.82
N PRO A 18 -16.86 5.66 -3.76
CA PRO A 18 -17.19 4.95 -4.98
C PRO A 18 -15.97 4.90 -5.92
N GLY A 19 -15.72 3.75 -6.56
CA GLY A 19 -14.76 3.67 -7.67
C GLY A 19 -13.38 3.07 -7.37
N LEU A 20 -13.07 2.68 -6.13
CA LEU A 20 -11.88 1.86 -5.87
C LEU A 20 -11.99 0.53 -6.65
N PRO A 21 -10.96 0.14 -7.43
CA PRO A 21 -11.00 -1.08 -8.23
C PRO A 21 -11.28 -2.26 -7.30
N VAL A 22 -12.33 -2.99 -7.66
CA VAL A 22 -12.75 -4.20 -6.97
C VAL A 22 -11.91 -5.32 -7.60
N PRO A 23 -10.97 -5.96 -6.90
CA PRO A 23 -10.61 -7.31 -7.29
C PRO A 23 -11.91 -8.11 -7.32
N ASP A 24 -12.19 -8.81 -8.42
CA ASP A 24 -13.48 -9.41 -8.84
C ASP A 24 -14.11 -10.41 -7.84
N THR A 25 -13.64 -10.47 -6.60
CA THR A 25 -14.12 -11.32 -5.54
C THR A 25 -15.05 -10.57 -4.59
N HIS A 26 -16.14 -11.24 -4.23
CA HIS A 26 -17.08 -10.85 -3.16
C HIS A 26 -16.34 -10.43 -1.86
N ASP A 27 -15.13 -10.96 -1.65
CA ASP A 27 -14.20 -10.68 -0.55
C ASP A 27 -13.73 -9.21 -0.50
N ALA A 28 -13.61 -8.52 -1.64
CA ALA A 28 -13.13 -7.14 -1.66
C ALA A 28 -14.10 -6.16 -0.97
N SER A 29 -15.41 -6.45 -1.00
CA SER A 29 -16.42 -5.64 -0.28
C SER A 29 -16.42 -5.97 1.21
N LEU A 30 -16.15 -7.22 1.59
CA LEU A 30 -15.99 -7.64 2.99
C LEU A 30 -14.71 -7.05 3.59
N MET A 31 -13.60 -7.00 2.84
CA MET A 31 -12.37 -6.33 3.22
C MET A 31 -12.59 -4.85 3.57
N ARG A 32 -13.44 -4.13 2.83
CA ARG A 32 -13.76 -2.73 3.14
C ARG A 32 -14.49 -2.55 4.48
N ILE A 33 -15.24 -3.55 4.95
CA ILE A 33 -15.89 -3.52 6.28
C ILE A 33 -14.92 -3.99 7.36
N ALA A 34 -14.01 -4.91 7.01
CA ALA A 34 -13.01 -5.44 7.92
C ALA A 34 -11.92 -4.41 8.27
N PHE A 35 -11.54 -3.56 7.31
CA PHE A 35 -10.51 -2.55 7.52
C PHE A 35 -11.04 -1.23 8.10
N SER A 36 -10.17 -0.55 8.84
CA SER A 36 -10.42 0.77 9.39
C SER A 36 -10.79 1.79 8.32
N CYS A 37 -11.58 2.79 8.70
CA CYS A 37 -12.05 3.79 7.74
C CYS A 37 -10.88 4.63 7.19
N PRO A 38 -10.70 4.74 5.85
CA PRO A 38 -9.61 5.51 5.27
C PRO A 38 -9.63 6.98 5.68
N HIS A 39 -10.81 7.59 5.72
CA HIS A 39 -10.96 8.99 6.15
C HIS A 39 -10.49 9.20 7.60
N CYS A 40 -10.84 8.28 8.50
CA CYS A 40 -10.44 8.37 9.89
C CYS A 40 -8.93 8.18 10.07
N LEU A 41 -8.32 7.25 9.33
CA LEU A 41 -6.89 7.00 9.40
C LEU A 41 -6.06 8.13 8.78
N SER A 42 -6.50 8.67 7.64
CA SER A 42 -5.88 9.85 7.01
C SER A 42 -5.95 11.07 7.94
N GLU A 43 -7.09 11.30 8.58
CA GLU A 43 -7.26 12.39 9.56
C GLU A 43 -6.41 12.17 10.83
N LEU A 44 -6.27 10.93 11.29
CA LEU A 44 -5.39 10.59 12.41
C LEU A 44 -3.93 10.90 12.08
N ALA A 45 -3.45 10.46 10.91
CA ALA A 45 -2.10 10.75 10.45
C ALA A 45 -1.84 12.27 10.34
N ARG A 46 -2.81 13.06 9.85
CA ARG A 46 -2.73 14.53 9.85
C ARG A 46 -2.61 15.12 11.24
N ARG A 47 -3.39 14.64 12.21
CA ARG A 47 -3.34 15.10 13.61
C ARG A 47 -2.02 14.76 14.30
N CYS A 48 -1.45 13.62 13.96
CA CYS A 48 -0.13 13.19 14.41
C CYS A 48 1.02 13.92 13.67
N VAL A 49 0.71 14.77 12.69
CA VAL A 49 1.68 15.49 11.86
C VAL A 49 2.67 14.53 11.18
N LEU A 50 2.17 13.37 10.76
CA LEU A 50 2.96 12.40 10.02
C LEU A 50 2.95 12.73 8.53
N ASP A 51 4.12 12.65 7.92
CA ASP A 51 4.28 12.72 6.47
C ASP A 51 4.22 11.30 5.90
N THR A 52 3.07 10.65 6.00
CA THR A 52 2.92 9.28 5.49
C THR A 52 3.05 9.26 3.97
N ARG A 53 4.12 8.65 3.45
CA ARG A 53 4.42 8.56 2.01
C ARG A 53 4.57 7.13 1.54
N ILE A 54 4.28 6.88 0.26
CA ILE A 54 4.46 5.59 -0.39
C ILE A 54 5.50 5.72 -1.48
N PHE A 55 6.48 4.83 -1.48
CA PHE A 55 7.52 4.75 -2.49
C PHE A 55 7.38 3.44 -3.27
N VAL A 56 7.28 3.55 -4.60
CA VAL A 56 7.13 2.41 -5.50
C VAL A 56 8.34 2.33 -6.42
N ASN A 57 9.16 1.30 -6.21
CA ASN A 57 10.43 1.14 -6.90
C ASN A 57 10.58 -0.26 -7.51
N LEU A 58 11.40 -0.34 -8.56
CA LEU A 58 11.90 -1.62 -9.05
C LEU A 58 13.24 -1.89 -8.35
N GLN A 59 13.35 -3.02 -7.67
CA GLN A 59 14.60 -3.44 -7.03
C GLN A 59 15.08 -4.77 -7.60
N GLN A 60 16.40 -4.90 -7.76
CA GLN A 60 17.03 -6.15 -8.11
C GLN A 60 17.40 -6.90 -6.82
N LEU A 61 16.72 -8.02 -6.57
CA LEU A 61 16.96 -8.83 -5.37
C LEU A 61 18.13 -9.80 -5.56
N SER A 62 18.34 -10.25 -6.79
CA SER A 62 19.49 -11.08 -7.16
C SER A 62 19.76 -11.01 -8.67
N GLN A 63 20.80 -11.69 -9.16
CA GLN A 63 21.15 -11.69 -10.59
C GLN A 63 19.99 -12.17 -11.50
N GLY A 64 19.10 -13.02 -11.01
CA GLY A 64 17.98 -13.59 -11.78
C GLY A 64 16.59 -13.11 -11.37
N MET A 65 16.47 -12.28 -10.33
CA MET A 65 15.19 -11.90 -9.73
C MET A 65 15.13 -10.40 -9.47
N SER A 66 13.98 -9.82 -9.79
CA SER A 66 13.63 -8.45 -9.46
C SER A 66 12.28 -8.41 -8.75
N ALA A 67 11.96 -7.29 -8.13
CA ALA A 67 10.66 -7.07 -7.52
C ALA A 67 10.20 -5.63 -7.73
N PHE A 68 8.90 -5.45 -7.94
CA PHE A 68 8.28 -4.18 -7.60
C PHE A 68 8.11 -4.14 -6.09
N VAL A 69 8.61 -3.08 -5.48
CA VAL A 69 8.64 -2.90 -4.04
C VAL A 69 7.83 -1.67 -3.71
N ILE A 70 6.92 -1.83 -2.76
CA ILE A 70 6.10 -0.77 -2.20
C ILE A 70 6.56 -0.58 -0.75
N GLU A 71 7.00 0.63 -0.41
CA GLU A 71 7.40 1.01 0.94
C GLU A 71 6.51 2.15 1.43
N VAL A 72 5.83 1.95 2.56
CA VAL A 72 5.05 2.99 3.24
C VAL A 72 5.84 3.48 4.45
N ALA A 73 6.25 4.75 4.41
CA ALA A 73 6.96 5.43 5.49
C ALA A 73 6.00 6.21 6.38
N ASP A 74 6.39 6.42 7.63
CA ASP A 74 5.69 7.29 8.60
C ASP A 74 4.19 6.98 8.74
N ALA A 75 3.84 5.70 8.72
CA ALA A 75 2.47 5.24 8.94
C ALA A 75 2.11 5.29 10.45
N VAL A 76 0.90 5.74 10.78
CA VAL A 76 0.32 5.53 12.12
C VAL A 76 0.17 4.03 12.39
N GLU A 77 0.18 3.64 13.67
CA GLU A 77 0.11 2.24 14.11
C GLU A 77 -1.08 1.50 13.48
N GLU A 78 -2.25 2.11 13.42
CA GLU A 78 -3.46 1.52 12.87
C GLU A 78 -3.40 1.33 11.34
N VAL A 79 -2.65 2.19 10.63
CA VAL A 79 -2.35 1.97 9.21
C VAL A 79 -1.36 0.81 9.08
N GLY A 80 -0.39 0.72 9.98
CA GLY A 80 0.54 -0.40 10.04
C GLY A 80 -0.13 -1.76 10.26
N GLU A 81 -1.06 -1.86 11.20
CA GLU A 81 -1.85 -3.08 11.42
C GLU A 81 -2.65 -3.50 10.18
N MET A 82 -3.27 -2.53 9.50
CA MET A 82 -3.97 -2.76 8.24
C MET A 82 -3.00 -3.26 7.16
N LEU A 83 -1.83 -2.63 7.01
CA LEU A 83 -0.80 -3.02 6.05
C LEU A 83 -0.30 -4.45 6.33
N ALA A 84 -0.06 -4.79 7.59
CA ALA A 84 0.30 -6.15 8.01
C ALA A 84 -0.76 -7.17 7.59
N ALA A 85 -2.04 -6.85 7.78
CA ALA A 85 -3.15 -7.73 7.43
C ALA A 85 -3.28 -7.98 5.92
N VAL A 86 -2.74 -7.10 5.06
CA VAL A 86 -2.73 -7.26 3.59
C VAL A 86 -1.35 -7.67 3.03
N GLY A 87 -0.46 -8.12 3.92
CA GLY A 87 0.79 -8.79 3.55
C GLY A 87 2.03 -7.90 3.48
N TYR A 88 2.00 -6.69 4.06
CA TYR A 88 3.22 -5.90 4.26
C TYR A 88 3.98 -6.40 5.49
N GLY A 89 5.31 -6.44 5.39
CA GLY A 89 6.21 -6.68 6.51
C GLY A 89 6.85 -5.36 6.97
N CYS A 90 7.13 -5.22 8.26
CA CYS A 90 7.92 -4.09 8.76
C CYS A 90 9.42 -4.38 8.59
N THR A 91 10.12 -3.53 7.83
CA THR A 91 11.56 -3.64 7.54
C THR A 91 12.22 -2.27 7.63
N GLY A 92 13.54 -2.19 7.49
CA GLY A 92 14.21 -0.92 7.23
C GLY A 92 13.87 -0.35 5.85
N LYS A 93 14.16 0.94 5.65
CA LYS A 93 14.08 1.64 4.36
C LYS A 93 15.08 1.08 3.34
N SER A 94 14.68 1.04 2.08
CA SER A 94 15.63 0.85 0.98
C SER A 94 16.45 2.10 0.73
N GLN A 95 17.72 1.93 0.36
CA GLN A 95 18.59 3.05 -0.02
C GLN A 95 18.56 3.31 -1.53
N ASP A 96 18.51 2.23 -2.33
CA ASP A 96 18.52 2.29 -3.79
C ASP A 96 17.98 0.98 -4.41
N GLU A 97 18.06 0.84 -5.75
CA GLU A 97 17.57 -0.32 -6.50
C GLU A 97 18.28 -1.65 -6.15
N LEU A 98 19.50 -1.58 -5.60
CA LEU A 98 20.39 -2.70 -5.34
C LEU A 98 20.58 -2.98 -3.85
N THR A 99 20.09 -2.09 -3.00
CA THR A 99 20.28 -2.12 -1.55
C THR A 99 18.91 -2.10 -0.84
N PRO A 100 18.20 -3.25 -0.85
CA PRO A 100 16.93 -3.40 -0.12
C PRO A 100 17.07 -3.12 1.37
N GLY A 101 16.01 -2.61 1.97
CA GLY A 101 15.94 -2.39 3.41
C GLY A 101 16.02 -3.70 4.20
N MET A 102 16.92 -3.74 5.18
CA MET A 102 17.14 -4.90 6.06
C MET A 102 16.37 -4.73 7.37
N GLN A 103 16.20 -5.81 8.16
CA GLN A 103 15.64 -5.69 9.51
C GLN A 103 16.44 -4.68 10.34
N THR A 104 15.76 -3.65 10.85
CA THR A 104 16.36 -2.61 11.69
C THR A 104 15.69 -2.61 13.07
N ALA A 105 16.52 -2.47 14.11
CA ALA A 105 16.06 -2.26 15.49
C ALA A 105 15.75 -0.78 15.79
N VAL A 106 16.05 0.13 14.85
CA VAL A 106 15.85 1.57 15.04
C VAL A 106 14.44 1.95 14.62
N MET A 107 13.62 2.37 15.57
CA MET A 107 12.20 2.70 15.36
C MET A 107 11.94 3.81 14.33
N GLY A 108 12.92 4.69 14.05
CA GLY A 108 12.75 5.82 13.12
C GLY A 108 13.07 5.50 11.66
N ASP A 109 13.57 4.31 11.36
CA ASP A 109 14.05 3.94 10.01
C ASP A 109 13.22 2.80 9.40
N GLN A 110 12.02 2.58 9.94
CA GLN A 110 11.14 1.49 9.58
C GLN A 110 10.12 1.91 8.52
N VAL A 111 9.86 1.00 7.60
CA VAL A 111 8.81 1.11 6.59
C VAL A 111 7.99 -0.17 6.56
N TRP A 112 6.73 -0.04 6.17
CA TRP A 112 5.93 -1.18 5.78
C TRP A 112 6.22 -1.50 4.32
N ARG A 113 6.77 -2.69 4.10
CA ARG A 113 7.30 -3.14 2.82
C ARG A 113 6.51 -4.31 2.27
N LYS A 114 6.15 -4.26 1.00
CA LYS A 114 5.60 -5.38 0.25
C LYS A 114 6.35 -5.53 -1.06
N GLU A 115 6.64 -6.77 -1.42
CA GLU A 115 7.44 -7.10 -2.59
C GLU A 115 6.66 -8.00 -3.54
N LEU A 116 6.70 -7.67 -4.82
CA LEU A 116 6.07 -8.43 -5.90
C LEU A 116 7.15 -8.97 -6.82
N TRP A 117 7.57 -10.20 -6.57
CA TRP A 117 8.74 -10.80 -7.19
C TRP A 117 8.46 -11.33 -8.59
N PHE A 118 9.45 -11.23 -9.47
CA PHE A 118 9.44 -11.86 -10.78
C PHE A 118 10.87 -12.18 -11.25
N ALA A 119 11.00 -13.22 -12.07
CA ALA A 119 12.28 -13.58 -12.67
C ALA A 119 12.64 -12.59 -13.78
N ASN A 120 13.92 -12.31 -13.98
CA ASN A 120 14.38 -11.34 -14.99
C ASN A 120 14.09 -11.79 -16.43
N ASN A 121 13.85 -13.09 -16.64
CA ASN A 121 13.42 -13.66 -17.92
C ASN A 121 11.89 -13.83 -18.04
N THR A 122 11.12 -13.25 -17.14
CA THR A 122 9.65 -13.27 -17.20
C THR A 122 9.17 -12.65 -18.50
N ASP A 123 8.14 -13.24 -19.12
CA ASP A 123 7.48 -12.66 -20.30
C ASP A 123 7.04 -11.21 -19.98
N PRO A 124 7.41 -10.22 -20.81
CA PRO A 124 7.08 -8.82 -20.56
C PRO A 124 5.59 -8.55 -20.30
N ARG A 125 4.69 -9.37 -20.88
CA ARG A 125 3.24 -9.24 -20.64
C ARG A 125 2.85 -9.50 -19.19
N HIS A 126 3.54 -10.42 -18.52
CA HIS A 126 3.31 -10.68 -17.09
C HIS A 126 3.88 -9.54 -16.23
N VAL A 127 5.01 -8.93 -16.64
CA VAL A 127 5.53 -7.73 -15.96
C VAL A 127 4.55 -6.56 -16.10
N VAL A 128 3.94 -6.36 -17.26
CA VAL A 128 2.89 -5.35 -17.47
C VAL A 128 1.65 -5.62 -16.60
N ALA A 129 1.23 -6.88 -16.49
CA ALA A 129 0.14 -7.26 -15.60
C ALA A 129 0.48 -6.97 -14.12
N LEU A 130 1.73 -7.17 -13.72
CA LEU A 130 2.20 -6.86 -12.38
C LEU A 130 2.20 -5.34 -12.12
N ILE A 131 2.60 -4.53 -13.10
CA ILE A 131 2.49 -3.06 -13.01
C ILE A 131 1.02 -2.63 -12.85
N ALA A 132 0.09 -3.26 -13.57
CA ALA A 132 -1.33 -2.97 -13.41
C ALA A 132 -1.82 -3.29 -11.99
N HIS A 133 -1.32 -4.39 -11.40
CA HIS A 133 -1.62 -4.75 -10.02
C HIS A 133 -1.04 -3.73 -9.02
N VAL A 134 0.21 -3.31 -9.18
CA VAL A 134 0.83 -2.26 -8.36
C VAL A 134 0.02 -0.96 -8.41
N LYS A 135 -0.43 -0.54 -9.60
CA LYS A 135 -1.30 0.64 -9.74
C LYS A 135 -2.63 0.49 -9.01
N ALA A 136 -3.26 -0.67 -9.10
CA ALA A 136 -4.50 -0.94 -8.37
C ALA A 136 -4.29 -0.89 -6.85
N GLU A 137 -3.15 -1.38 -6.36
CA GLU A 137 -2.76 -1.30 -4.95
C GLU A 137 -2.55 0.15 -4.49
N MET A 138 -1.94 1.00 -5.33
CA MET A 138 -1.78 2.44 -5.04
C MET A 138 -3.12 3.16 -4.97
N VAL A 139 -4.03 2.89 -5.91
CA VAL A 139 -5.39 3.45 -5.88
C VAL A 139 -6.13 3.02 -4.62
N TRP A 140 -5.92 1.78 -4.15
CA TRP A 140 -6.52 1.29 -2.91
C TRP A 140 -5.94 1.97 -1.65
N LEU A 141 -4.63 2.24 -1.62
CA LEU A 141 -3.95 2.88 -0.48
C LEU A 141 -4.16 4.41 -0.43
N GLU A 142 -4.33 5.06 -1.57
CA GLU A 142 -4.46 6.51 -1.69
C GLU A 142 -5.41 7.15 -0.66
N PRO A 143 -6.62 6.61 -0.40
CA PRO A 143 -7.55 7.26 0.53
C PRO A 143 -7.11 7.23 2.00
N TYR A 144 -6.10 6.42 2.35
CA TYR A 144 -5.50 6.37 3.68
C TYR A 144 -4.40 7.42 3.87
N LEU A 145 -3.93 8.06 2.79
CA LEU A 145 -2.83 9.02 2.83
C LEU A 145 -3.34 10.43 3.18
N PRO A 146 -2.63 11.19 4.05
CA PRO A 146 -2.94 12.58 4.35
C PRO A 146 -2.99 13.49 3.12
N MET A 147 -2.06 13.29 2.19
CA MET A 147 -1.92 14.08 0.95
C MET A 147 -2.50 13.37 -0.28
N GLY A 148 -3.22 12.26 -0.09
CA GLY A 148 -3.77 11.47 -1.20
C GLY A 148 -2.68 11.05 -2.18
N GLN A 149 -2.95 11.19 -3.48
CA GLN A 149 -2.06 10.75 -4.54
C GLN A 149 -0.69 11.45 -4.54
N GLU A 150 -0.58 12.68 -4.03
CA GLU A 150 0.68 13.44 -4.00
C GLU A 150 1.72 12.83 -3.04
N ALA A 151 1.29 11.97 -2.11
CA ALA A 151 2.17 11.21 -1.23
C ALA A 151 2.71 9.92 -1.87
N ILE A 152 2.37 9.62 -3.13
CA ILE A 152 2.83 8.41 -3.83
C ILE A 152 3.93 8.79 -4.81
N GLU A 153 5.12 8.25 -4.57
CA GLU A 153 6.31 8.47 -5.38
C GLU A 153 6.69 7.20 -6.14
N TYR A 154 7.07 7.38 -7.41
CA TYR A 154 7.56 6.29 -8.26
C TYR A 154 9.02 6.54 -8.60
N CYS A 155 9.82 5.48 -8.62
CA CYS A 155 11.26 5.56 -8.94
C CYS A 155 12.01 6.55 -8.04
N THR A 156 11.65 6.61 -6.77
CA THR A 156 12.26 7.44 -5.72
C THR A 156 12.28 6.65 -4.42
N PHE A 157 13.34 6.76 -3.63
CA PHE A 157 13.54 6.01 -2.39
C PHE A 157 13.25 6.87 -1.15
N PRO A 158 12.78 6.25 -0.05
CA PRO A 158 12.59 6.97 1.21
C PRO A 158 13.92 7.52 1.73
N VAL A 159 13.99 8.83 1.93
CA VAL A 159 15.16 9.54 2.49
C VAL A 159 15.11 9.61 4.02
#